data_AF-A0A537KQQ7-F1
#
_entry.id   AF-A0A537KQQ7-F1
#
_cell.length_a   1.000
_cell.length_b   1.000
_cell.length_c   1.000
_cell.angle_alpha   90.00
_cell.angle_beta   90.00
_cell.angle_gamma   90.00
#
_symmetry.space_group_name_H-M   'P 1'
#
loop_
_entity.id
_entity.type
_entity.pdbx_description
1 polymer ?
#
loop_
_entity_poly.entity_id
_entity_poly.type
_entity_poly.pdbx_seq_one_letter_code
_entity_poly.pdbx_strand_id
1 'polypeptide(L)' 'MIDNSGREVRRQNVKINPGENSLNINTGAIPSGFYYLILSGDNYKRTFSFVKS' A
#
# COMPACT_ATOMS: atom_id res chain seq x y z
N MET A 1 3.40 0.05 2.66
CA MET A 1 3.96 0.01 1.30
C MET A 1 5.46 -0.12 1.43
N ILE A 2 6.02 -1.08 0.71
CA ILE A 2 7.45 -1.39 0.73
C ILE A 2 8.03 -1.28 -0.69
N ASP A 3 9.30 -0.92 -0.80
CA ASP A 3 10.05 -0.99 -2.06
C ASP A 3 10.58 -2.41 -2.33
N ASN A 4 11.26 -2.61 -3.46
CA ASN A 4 11.80 -3.91 -3.87
C ASN A 4 12.89 -4.47 -2.94
N SER A 5 13.48 -3.65 -2.08
CA SER A 5 14.44 -4.07 -1.05
C SER A 5 13.75 -4.54 0.23
N GLY A 6 12.42 -4.41 0.31
CA GLY A 6 11.64 -4.69 1.51
C GLY A 6 11.58 -3.52 2.48
N ARG A 7 12.18 -2.38 2.17
CA ARG A 7 12.16 -1.19 3.03
C ARG A 7 10.78 -0.54 3.00
N GLU A 8 10.27 -0.20 4.17
CA GLU A 8 9.02 0.55 4.30
C GLU A 8 9.20 1.99 3.81
N VAL A 9 8.40 2.37 2.82
CA VAL A 9 8.37 3.72 2.25
C VAL A 9 7.14 4.51 2.68
N ARG A 10 6.08 3.83 3.14
CA ARG A 10 4.86 4.46 3.66
C ARG A 10 4.05 3.49 4.51
N ARG A 11 3.53 3.97 5.64
CA ARG A 11 2.55 3.29 6.48
C ARG A 11 1.41 4.23 6.81
N GLN A 12 0.19 3.72 6.76
CA GLN A 12 -1.02 4.47 7.05
C GLN A 12 -2.05 3.53 7.67
N ASN A 13 -2.65 3.96 8.79
CA ASN A 13 -3.79 3.28 9.38
C ASN A 13 -5.07 3.93 8.85
N VAL A 14 -6.01 3.11 8.41
CA VAL A 14 -7.32 3.57 7.90
C VAL A 14 -8.42 2.77 8.58
N LYS A 15 -9.53 3.44 8.90
CA LYS A 15 -10.74 2.77 9.38
C LYS A 15 -11.51 2.23 8.17
N ILE A 16 -11.72 0.92 8.13
CA ILE A 16 -12.58 0.25 7.16
C ILE A 16 -14.01 0.24 7.73
N ASN A 17 -15.00 0.67 6.96
CA ASN A 17 -16.41 0.57 7.34
C ASN A 17 -17.08 -0.62 6.62
N PRO A 18 -18.19 -1.16 7.14
CA PRO A 18 -18.97 -2.15 6.41
C PRO A 18 -19.39 -1.64 5.02
N GLY A 19 -19.27 -2.49 3.99
CA GLY A 19 -19.57 -2.14 2.60
C GLY A 19 -18.33 -1.80 1.78
N GLU A 20 -18.53 -0.98 0.74
CA GLU A 20 -17.44 -0.57 -0.16
C GLU A 20 -16.55 0.50 0.47
N ASN A 21 -15.24 0.33 0.31
CA ASN A 21 -14.24 1.29 0.78
C ASN A 21 -13.33 1.68 -0.39
N SER A 22 -12.97 2.96 -0.47
CA SER A 22 -12.01 3.46 -1.44
C SER A 22 -10.78 4.00 -0.71
N LEU A 23 -9.59 3.62 -1.19
CA LEU A 23 -8.31 4.07 -0.66
C LEU A 23 -7.53 4.77 -1.76
N ASN A 24 -7.26 6.07 -1.59
CA ASN A 24 -6.40 6.85 -2.47
C ASN A 24 -5.00 6.98 -1.84
N ILE A 25 -3.96 6.57 -2.59
CA ILE A 25 -2.58 6.63 -2.16
C ILE A 25 -1.82 7.55 -3.11
N ASN A 26 -1.34 8.67 -2.59
CA ASN A 26 -0.47 9.56 -3.36
C ASN A 26 0.95 8.96 -3.44
N THR A 27 1.41 8.69 -4.67
CA THR A 27 2.73 8.15 -5.00
C THR A 27 3.67 9.17 -5.65
N GLY A 28 3.33 10.46 -5.63
CA GLY A 28 4.12 11.52 -6.29
C GLY A 28 5.50 11.74 -5.66
N ALA A 29 5.64 11.47 -4.36
CA ALA A 29 6.90 11.63 -3.63
C ALA A 29 7.80 10.38 -3.62
N ILE A 30 7.35 9.25 -4.21
CA ILE A 30 8.18 8.04 -4.29
C ILE A 30 8.87 7.95 -5.67
N PRO A 31 10.16 7.56 -5.72
CA PRO A 31 10.88 7.38 -6.97
C PRO A 31 10.24 6.31 -7.87
N SER A 32 10.57 6.34 -9.16
CA SER A 32 10.22 5.27 -10.08
C SER A 32 10.82 3.93 -9.60
N GLY A 33 10.06 2.85 -9.72
CA GLY A 33 10.49 1.55 -9.20
C GLY A 33 9.35 0.56 -9.00
N PHE A 34 9.70 -0.63 -8.51
CA PHE A 34 8.75 -1.69 -8.18
C PHE A 34 8.39 -1.64 -6.69
N TYR A 35 7.10 -1.69 -6.40
CA TYR A 35 6.58 -1.53 -5.05
C TYR A 35 5.52 -2.58 -4.71
N TYR A 36 5.38 -2.83 -3.42
CA TYR A 36 4.33 -3.67 -2.87
C TYR A 36 3.46 -2.87 -1.89
N LEU A 37 2.15 -2.83 -2.17
CA LEU A 37 1.13 -2.37 -1.26
C LEU A 37 0.65 -3.56 -0.42
N ILE A 38 0.84 -3.48 0.89
CA ILE A 38 0.39 -4.49 1.85
C ILE A 38 -0.79 -3.88 2.61
N LEU A 39 -1.96 -4.52 2.48
CA LEU A 39 -3.14 -4.25 3.29
C LEU A 39 -3.23 -5.34 4.37
N SER A 40 -3.24 -4.94 5.63
CA SER A 40 -3.29 -5.86 6.77
C SER A 40 -4.26 -5.37 7.85
N GLY A 41 -5.04 -6.29 8.41
CA GLY A 41 -5.90 -6.10 9.58
C GLY A 41 -6.10 -7.41 10.32
N ASP A 42 -6.97 -7.44 11.33
CA ASP A 42 -7.07 -8.54 12.30
C ASP A 42 -7.19 -9.95 11.68
N ASN A 43 -7.90 -10.08 10.56
CA ASN A 43 -8.07 -11.35 9.84
C ASN A 43 -7.87 -11.22 8.32
N TYR A 44 -7.18 -10.16 7.88
CA TYR A 44 -7.02 -9.87 6.45
C TYR A 44 -5.58 -9.50 6.15
N LYS A 45 -4.99 -10.16 5.15
CA LYS A 45 -3.71 -9.75 4.59
C LYS A 45 -3.75 -9.93 3.08
N ARG A 46 -3.52 -8.85 2.34
CA ARG A 46 -3.41 -8.87 0.88
C ARG A 46 -2.26 -8.00 0.43
N THR A 47 -1.55 -8.49 -0.58
CA THR A 47 -0.42 -7.78 -1.19
C THR A 47 -0.73 -7.51 -2.66
N PHE A 48 -0.45 -6.29 -3.10
CA PHE A 48 -0.54 -5.87 -4.50
C PHE A 48 0.82 -5.35 -4.94
N SER A 49 1.30 -5.79 -6.10
CA SER A 49 2.51 -5.26 -6.72
C SER A 49 2.17 -4.25 -7.81
N PHE A 50 2.97 -3.19 -7.92
CA PHE A 50 2.84 -2.23 -9.01
C PHE A 50 4.19 -1.60 -9.37
N VAL A 51 4.30 -1.12 -10.61
CA VAL A 51 5.43 -0.32 -11.10
C VAL A 51 5.02 1.15 -11.05
N LYS A 52 5.83 1.97 -10.40
CA LYS A 52 5.76 3.43 -10.51
C LYS A 52 6.71 3.86 -11.62
N SER A 53 6.16 4.45 -12.68
CA SER A 53 6.91 5.13 -13.74
C SER A 53 7.21 6.57 -13.35
#